data_AF-A0A932D611-F1
#
_entry.id   AF-A0A932D611-F1
#
_cell.length_a   1.000
_cell.length_b   1.000
_cell.length_c   1.000
_cell.angle_alpha   90.00
_cell.angle_beta   90.00
_cell.angle_gamma   90.00
#
_symmetry.space_group_name_H-M   'P 1'
#
loop_
_entity.id
_entity.type
_entity.pdbx_description
1 polymer ?
#
loop_
_entity_poly.entity_id
_entity_poly.type
_entity_poly.pdbx_seq_one_letter_code
_entity_poly.pdbx_strand_id
1 'polypeptide(L)' 'MSVTTFEGVVENGQIRLPAEVCLPEKAKVYVVIPSAVVPSPAYLGSPRLAHPEEAKDFEKELIEATPNARV' A
#
# COMPACT_ATOMS: atom_id res chain seq x y z
N MET A 1 2.89 -14.20 -24.99
CA MET A 1 3.68 -13.40 -24.04
C MET A 1 4.88 -14.26 -23.65
N SER A 2 6.09 -13.93 -24.08
CA SER A 2 7.29 -14.71 -23.78
C SER A 2 7.85 -14.26 -22.43
N VAL A 3 7.95 -15.20 -21.48
CA VAL A 3 8.57 -14.97 -20.18
C VAL A 3 9.92 -15.66 -20.20
N THR A 4 10.98 -14.93 -19.89
CA THR A 4 12.32 -15.49 -19.69
C THR A 4 12.61 -15.52 -18.21
N THR A 5 12.96 -16.69 -17.69
CA THR A 5 13.29 -16.88 -16.27
C THR A 5 14.79 -16.96 -16.12
N PHE A 6 15.32 -16.18 -15.19
CA PHE A 6 16.73 -16.21 -14.80
C PHE A 6 16.83 -16.72 -13.37
N GLU A 7 17.78 -17.62 -13.12
CA GLU A 7 18.15 -18.00 -11.77
C GLU A 7 19.17 -16.99 -11.24
N GLY A 8 18.96 -16.56 -10.00
CA GLY A 8 19.85 -15.65 -9.29
C GLY A 8 19.98 -16.08 -7.84
N VAL A 9 21.10 -15.76 -7.23
CA VAL A 9 21.37 -16.04 -5.82
C VAL A 9 21.09 -14.80 -4.98
N VAL A 10 20.57 -14.99 -3.77
CA VAL A 10 20.40 -13.90 -2.81
C VAL A 10 21.66 -13.80 -1.96
N GLU A 11 22.37 -12.69 -2.08
CA GLU A 11 23.55 -12.38 -1.27
C GLU A 11 23.31 -11.07 -0.53
N ASN A 12 23.42 -11.08 0.81
CA ASN A 12 23.15 -9.92 1.67
C ASN A 12 21.76 -9.28 1.46
N GLY A 13 20.73 -10.11 1.20
CA GLY A 13 19.37 -9.64 0.95
C GLY A 13 19.15 -9.00 -0.43
N GLN A 14 20.15 -9.03 -1.30
CA GLN A 14 20.07 -8.53 -2.67
C GLN A 14 20.09 -9.69 -3.67
N ILE A 15 19.22 -9.64 -4.67
CA ILE A 15 19.22 -10.60 -5.77
C ILE A 15 20.41 -10.26 -6.68
N ARG A 16 21.35 -11.18 -6.80
CA ARG A 16 22.45 -11.09 -7.77
C ARG A 16 22.12 -11.98 -8.95
N LEU A 17 21.98 -11.34 -10.11
CA LEU A 17 21.84 -12.02 -11.39
C LEU A 17 23.25 -12.30 -11.95
N PRO A 18 23.42 -13.36 -12.76
CA PRO A 18 24.65 -13.59 -13.51
C PRO A 18 25.01 -12.35 -14.35
N ALA A 19 26.32 -12.07 -14.49
CA ALA A 19 26.81 -10.85 -15.15
C ALA A 19 26.35 -10.68 -16.60
N GLU A 20 25.94 -11.76 -17.25
CA GLU A 20 25.47 -11.80 -18.64
C GLU A 20 23.98 -11.41 -18.78
N VAL A 21 23.25 -11.27 -17.66
CA VAL A 21 21.83 -10.93 -17.67
C VAL A 21 21.65 -9.41 -17.65
N CYS A 22 21.41 -8.85 -18.84
CA CYS A 22 21.01 -7.45 -19.02
C CYS A 22 19.48 -7.35 -19.12
N LEU A 23 18.84 -6.73 -18.12
CA LEU A 23 17.42 -6.45 -18.18
C LEU A 23 17.15 -5.15 -18.98
N PRO A 24 16.16 -5.13 -19.88
CA PRO A 24 15.79 -3.92 -20.61
C PRO A 24 15.30 -2.81 -19.67
N GLU A 25 15.45 -1.55 -20.10
CA GLU A 25 14.90 -0.41 -19.36
C GLU A 25 13.37 -0.56 -19.19
N LYS A 26 12.86 -0.29 -17.98
CA LYS A 26 11.44 -0.40 -17.60
C LYS A 26 10.84 -1.81 -17.70
N ALA A 27 11.67 -2.86 -17.78
CA ALA A 27 11.19 -4.23 -17.72
C ALA A 27 10.49 -4.52 -16.38
N LYS A 28 9.34 -5.19 -16.43
CA LYS A 28 8.62 -5.63 -15.23
C LYS A 28 9.21 -6.95 -14.74
N VAL A 29 9.72 -6.96 -13.51
CA VAL A 29 10.37 -8.13 -12.90
C VAL A 29 9.44 -8.76 -11.88
N TYR A 30 9.36 -10.10 -11.91
CA TYR A 30 8.68 -10.90 -10.89
C TYR A 30 9.72 -11.75 -10.17
N VAL A 31 9.69 -11.75 -8.84
CA VAL A 31 10.58 -12.56 -8.00
C VAL A 31 9.76 -13.67 -7.37
N VAL A 32 10.15 -14.92 -7.61
CA VAL A 32 9.52 -16.09 -7.01
C VAL A 32 10.46 -16.62 -5.94
N ILE A 33 10.04 -16.55 -4.67
CA ILE A 33 10.81 -17.05 -3.54
C ILE A 33 10.06 -18.26 -2.97
N PRO A 34 10.56 -19.50 -3.15
CA PRO A 34 9.93 -20.68 -2.56
C PRO A 34 9.96 -20.57 -1.04
N SER A 35 8.82 -20.81 -0.39
CA SER A 35 8.67 -20.84 1.07
C SER A 35 8.95 -19.52 1.81
N ALA A 36 8.92 -18.37 1.12
CA ALA A 36 9.00 -17.08 1.79
C ALA A 36 7.76 -16.84 2.66
N VAL A 37 7.96 -16.72 3.97
CA VAL A 37 6.96 -16.15 4.88
C VAL A 37 7.04 -14.64 4.71
N VAL A 38 6.26 -14.09 3.76
CA VAL A 38 6.13 -12.64 3.63
C VAL A 38 5.31 -12.17 4.84
N PRO A 39 5.83 -11.29 5.71
CA PRO A 39 5.01 -10.70 6.75
C PRO A 39 3.90 -9.89 6.07
N SER A 40 2.65 -10.36 6.19
CA SER A 40 1.52 -9.54 5.78
C SER A 40 1.54 -8.28 6.65
N PRO A 41 1.40 -7.07 6.06
CA PRO A 41 1.22 -5.88 6.88
C PRO A 41 0.04 -6.14 7.82
N ALA A 42 0.27 -6.01 9.12
CA ALA A 42 -0.79 -6.20 10.10
C ALA A 42 -1.89 -5.19 9.79
N TYR A 43 -3.05 -5.68 9.34
CA TYR A 43 -4.20 -4.83 9.10
C TYR A 43 -4.76 -4.39 10.45
N LEU A 44 -4.48 -3.16 10.84
CA LEU A 44 -5.18 -2.52 11.94
C LEU A 44 -6.47 -1.93 11.38
N GLY A 45 -7.56 -2.70 11.43
CA GLY A 45 -8.87 -2.23 11.03
C GLY A 45 -9.32 -1.07 11.92
N SER A 46 -9.57 0.10 11.33
CA SER A 46 -10.25 1.17 12.04
C SER A 46 -11.69 0.75 12.36
N PRO A 47 -12.21 1.01 13.56
CA PRO A 47 -13.64 0.81 13.82
C PRO A 47 -14.47 1.55 12.78
N ARG A 48 -15.47 0.88 12.21
CA ARG A 48 -16.53 1.57 11.47
C ARG A 48 -17.48 2.12 12.53
N LEU A 49 -17.44 3.43 12.75
CA LEU A 49 -18.23 4.10 13.80
C LEU A 49 -19.69 4.34 13.39
N ALA A 50 -19.99 4.25 12.09
CA ALA A 50 -21.33 4.37 11.55
C ALA A 50 -21.44 3.55 10.26
N HIS A 51 -22.64 3.05 10.00
CA HIS A 51 -22.98 2.46 8.71
C HIS A 51 -23.21 3.57 7.66
N PRO A 52 -22.92 3.33 6.36
CA PRO A 52 -23.15 4.35 5.32
C PRO A 52 -24.57 4.92 5.28
N GLU A 53 -25.58 4.11 5.63
CA GLU A 53 -26.99 4.51 5.75
C GLU A 53 -27.26 5.51 6.89
N GLU A 54 -26.40 5.57 7.91
CA GLU A 54 -26.51 6.46 9.08
C GLU A 54 -25.84 7.82 8.83
N ALA A 55 -25.32 8.09 7.62
CA ALA A 55 -24.64 9.35 7.30
C ALA A 55 -25.50 10.60 7.58
N LYS A 56 -26.83 10.46 7.51
CA LYS A 56 -27.80 11.53 7.81
C LYS A 56 -27.78 11.97 9.27
N ASP A 57 -27.43 11.08 10.20
CA ASP A 57 -27.40 11.38 11.63
C ASP A 57 -26.20 12.26 12.03
N PHE A 58 -25.24 12.42 11.12
CA PHE A 58 -24.02 13.20 11.31
C PHE A 58 -24.00 14.51 10.49
N GLU A 59 -25.16 14.97 10.02
CA GLU A 59 -25.28 16.25 9.31
C GLU A 59 -24.92 17.41 10.25
N LYS A 60 -23.96 18.26 9.81
CA LYS A 60 -23.49 19.38 10.60
C LYS A 60 -24.43 20.57 10.46
N GLU A 61 -24.96 21.05 11.57
CA GLU A 61 -25.63 22.36 11.62
C GLU A 61 -24.59 23.48 11.70
N LEU A 62 -24.69 24.45 10.78
CA LEU A 62 -23.87 25.66 10.81
C LEU A 62 -24.65 26.77 11.50
N ILE A 63 -24.23 27.12 12.71
CA ILE A 63 -24.77 28.27 13.44
C ILE A 63 -23.81 29.44 13.25
N GLU A 64 -24.27 30.52 12.63
CA GLU A 64 -23.50 31.77 12.55
C GLU A 64 -23.41 32.38 13.94
N ALA A 65 -22.19 32.54 14.44
CA ALA A 65 -21.96 33.18 15.73
C ALA A 65 -22.38 34.66 15.66
N THR A 66 -23.20 35.09 16.62
CA THR A 66 -23.47 36.52 16.81
C THR A 66 -22.18 37.27 17.15
N PRO A 67 -22.03 38.54 16.72
CA PRO A 67 -20.84 39.33 17.04
C PRO A 67 -20.59 39.35 18.55
N ASN A 68 -19.32 39.18 18.94
CA ASN A 68 -18.89 39.28 20.33
C ASN A 68 -19.44 40.58 20.95
N ALA A 69 -19.97 40.49 22.17
CA ALA A 69 -20.33 41.67 22.94
C ALA A 69 -19.09 42.58 23.06
N ARG A 70 -19.20 43.81 22.56
CA ARG A 70 -18.13 44.82 22.64
C ARG A 70 -17.91 45.14 24.13
N VAL A 71 -16.70 44.87 24.62
CA VAL A 71 -16.19 45.35 25.91
C VAL A 71 -15.46 46.66 25.68
#